data_AF-A0A8K0P7L1-F1
#
_entry.id   AF-A0A8K0P7L1-F1
#
_cell.length_a   1.000
_cell.length_b   1.000
_cell.length_c   1.000
_cell.angle_alpha   90.00
_cell.angle_beta   90.00
_cell.angle_gamma   90.00
#
_symmetry.space_group_name_H-M   'P 1'
#
loop_
_entity.id
_entity.type
_entity.pdbx_description
1 polymer ?
#
loop_
_entity_poly.entity_id
_entity_poly.type
_entity_poly.pdbx_seq_one_letter_code
_entity_poly.pdbx_strand_id
1 'polypeptide(L)'
;MDQSFFTGYRRNITRPDEVLLSITIPYSHKGTYFRAIKQARRRDDDIAIVNAAFNVELDEESVKVKHAVLAFGGMAPTTVEAKNTAKILQGRQIFSLLWEPSLIEDACNALVEDLPLSPDAPGGMIAYRRSLTLSMFYKYFVDIYQKLSCKDPKLEPLPENEVSAAQKMKNIHPKSSQYFQVVPNGQPIRDSVGRPIVHASAFKQATGEAVYCDDLPHFENELYLSLVLSTRAHAKIVSVDASQALELNGVHAFFSAKDLPPERNRAGPIIHDEEIFISSKKAKSLILYLARSGGGILGYAYCNPDHKKIILAEPSQKHKTQFFAAIVEMLHWFAGKQIRNVAAVGGNIMTGSPISDLNPIFIAARCKLELISTGKVTSVGQVIGAIVAENQQTAQQASKLVKICYEDLKPVIVTIEDAIKFNSYFKNFERHLSDGNIEEGFRKSDHVLNGEIHIGGQEHFYLETNCTIAVPKGEDDEMEVFSSTQNPSESQKLIAMALGVPYNRIICRTKRMGGGFGGKESRTLMSALPVAIAAHR
;
A
#
# COMPACT_ATOMS: atom_id res chain seq x y z
N MET A 1 10.46 -38.49 8.19
CA MET A 1 9.88 -37.21 8.62
C MET A 1 8.38 -37.37 8.51
N ASP A 2 7.64 -36.99 9.55
CA ASP A 2 6.17 -36.98 9.56
C ASP A 2 5.67 -35.60 10.03
N GLN A 3 4.36 -35.43 10.12
CA GLN A 3 3.73 -34.18 10.60
C GLN A 3 4.24 -33.71 11.97
N SER A 4 4.74 -34.59 12.85
CA SER A 4 5.23 -34.18 14.18
C SER A 4 6.57 -33.45 14.13
N PHE A 5 7.28 -33.52 13.00
CA PHE A 5 8.55 -32.82 12.81
C PHE A 5 8.38 -31.29 12.87
N PHE A 6 7.25 -30.77 12.39
CA PHE A 6 6.95 -29.33 12.40
C PHE A 6 6.07 -28.98 13.60
N THR A 7 6.66 -28.35 14.61
CA THR A 7 6.02 -28.10 15.92
C THR A 7 5.26 -26.77 15.98
N GLY A 8 5.43 -25.89 14.98
CA GLY A 8 4.75 -24.61 14.91
C GLY A 8 5.28 -23.72 13.78
N TYR A 9 4.79 -22.49 13.71
CA TYR A 9 5.20 -21.54 12.66
C TYR A 9 6.72 -21.34 12.67
N ARG A 10 7.37 -21.76 11.58
CA ARG A 10 8.84 -21.73 11.42
C ARG A 10 9.60 -22.44 12.56
N ARG A 11 9.02 -23.49 13.14
CA ARG A 11 9.63 -24.31 14.21
C ARG A 11 9.58 -25.79 13.86
N ASN A 12 10.54 -26.54 14.38
CA ASN A 12 10.66 -27.98 14.20
C ASN A 12 11.15 -28.62 15.51
N ILE A 13 11.43 -29.92 15.48
CA ILE A 13 11.92 -30.68 16.66
C ILE A 13 13.43 -30.57 16.91
N THR A 14 14.22 -29.98 16.01
CA THR A 14 15.69 -29.98 16.12
C THR A 14 16.13 -29.11 17.29
N ARG A 15 17.07 -29.59 18.10
CA ARG A 15 17.62 -28.82 19.22
C ARG A 15 18.54 -27.69 18.73
N PRO A 16 18.78 -26.64 19.55
CA PRO A 16 19.66 -25.53 19.17
C PRO A 16 21.12 -25.92 18.85
N ASP A 17 21.57 -27.07 19.36
CA ASP A 17 22.91 -27.64 19.15
C ASP A 17 22.96 -28.66 17.99
N GLU A 18 21.83 -28.93 17.34
CA GLU A 18 21.75 -29.85 16.20
C GLU A 18 21.77 -29.11 14.87
N VAL A 19 22.41 -29.72 13.87
CA VAL A 19 22.37 -29.27 12.47
C VAL A 19 21.90 -30.41 11.57
N LEU A 20 21.14 -30.07 10.53
CA LEU A 20 20.70 -31.05 9.54
C LEU A 20 21.91 -31.49 8.69
N LEU A 21 22.39 -32.72 8.89
CA LEU A 21 23.52 -33.27 8.14
C LEU A 21 23.14 -33.71 6.72
N SER A 22 22.05 -34.47 6.59
CA SER A 22 21.60 -35.04 5.32
C SER A 22 20.12 -35.43 5.37
N ILE A 23 19.47 -35.48 4.21
CA ILE A 23 18.13 -36.06 4.04
C ILE A 23 18.25 -37.28 3.13
N THR A 24 17.80 -38.44 3.61
CA THR A 24 17.69 -39.65 2.78
C THR A 24 16.30 -39.70 2.15
N ILE A 25 16.25 -39.58 0.82
CA ILE A 25 15.01 -39.74 0.05
C ILE A 25 14.92 -41.20 -0.39
N PRO A 26 13.88 -41.96 0.01
CA PRO A 26 13.76 -43.35 -0.36
C PRO A 26 13.44 -43.53 -1.85
N TYR A 27 13.90 -44.63 -2.44
CA TYR A 27 13.40 -45.06 -3.74
C TYR A 27 11.93 -45.49 -3.62
N SER A 28 11.14 -45.15 -4.63
CA SER A 28 9.80 -45.73 -4.81
C SER A 28 9.90 -47.22 -5.14
N HIS A 29 8.93 -48.02 -4.73
CA HIS A 29 8.83 -49.43 -5.07
C HIS A 29 7.68 -49.67 -6.05
N LYS A 30 7.54 -50.92 -6.53
CA LYS A 30 6.45 -51.31 -7.42
C LYS A 30 5.12 -51.16 -6.66
N GLY A 31 4.12 -50.59 -7.32
CA GLY A 31 2.84 -50.24 -6.69
C GLY A 31 2.80 -48.87 -6.01
N THR A 32 3.92 -48.13 -5.92
CA THR A 32 3.92 -46.74 -5.43
C THR A 32 3.53 -45.75 -6.52
N TYR A 33 2.60 -44.84 -6.21
CA TYR A 33 2.17 -43.74 -7.08
C TYR A 33 2.34 -42.41 -6.37
N PHE A 34 3.26 -41.59 -6.85
CA PHE A 34 3.57 -40.29 -6.25
C PHE A 34 3.29 -39.13 -7.21
N ARG A 35 2.69 -38.03 -6.70
CA ARG A 35 2.56 -36.76 -7.44
C ARG A 35 2.61 -35.57 -6.49
N ALA A 36 3.35 -34.55 -6.90
CA ALA A 36 3.34 -33.23 -6.26
C ALA A 36 2.68 -32.19 -7.17
N ILE A 37 1.89 -31.29 -6.60
CA ILE A 37 1.16 -30.22 -7.29
C ILE A 37 1.33 -28.92 -6.51
N LYS A 38 1.56 -27.81 -7.22
CA LYS A 38 1.68 -26.46 -6.65
C LYS A 38 0.76 -25.52 -7.42
N GLN A 39 0.00 -24.71 -6.70
CA GLN A 39 -0.74 -23.58 -7.26
C GLN A 39 -0.22 -22.28 -6.63
N ALA A 40 0.05 -21.28 -7.47
CA ALA A 40 0.49 -19.95 -7.08
C ALA A 40 -0.17 -18.90 -7.99
N ARG A 41 0.14 -17.60 -7.85
CA ARG A 41 -0.41 -16.56 -8.73
C ARG A 41 0.27 -16.56 -10.09
N ARG A 42 1.57 -16.88 -10.13
CA ARG A 42 2.35 -17.14 -11.35
C ARG A 42 3.01 -18.52 -11.29
N ARG A 43 3.39 -19.04 -12.46
CA ARG A 43 3.95 -20.40 -12.58
C ARG A 43 5.28 -20.55 -11.88
N ASP A 44 6.19 -19.64 -12.17
CA ASP A 44 7.59 -19.66 -11.75
C ASP A 44 7.86 -18.55 -10.75
N ASP A 45 8.84 -18.76 -9.85
CA ASP A 45 9.28 -17.78 -8.85
C ASP A 45 8.14 -17.22 -7.98
N ASP A 46 7.26 -18.06 -7.45
CA ASP A 46 6.16 -17.59 -6.59
C ASP A 46 5.95 -18.49 -5.38
N ILE A 47 5.44 -17.91 -4.31
CA ILE A 47 5.06 -18.64 -3.11
C ILE A 47 3.78 -19.40 -3.42
N ALA A 48 3.71 -20.67 -2.98
CA ALA A 48 2.50 -21.47 -3.16
C ALA A 48 1.32 -20.86 -2.38
N ILE A 49 0.16 -20.73 -3.03
CA ILE A 49 -1.11 -20.49 -2.34
C ILE A 49 -1.51 -21.77 -1.61
N VAL A 50 -1.49 -22.89 -2.34
CA VAL A 50 -1.59 -24.25 -1.82
C VAL A 50 -0.58 -25.10 -2.59
N ASN A 51 0.10 -26.01 -1.91
CA ASN A 51 0.79 -27.11 -2.55
C ASN A 51 0.40 -28.43 -1.86
N ALA A 52 0.50 -29.52 -2.60
CA ALA A 52 0.16 -30.83 -2.12
C ALA A 52 1.12 -31.88 -2.68
N ALA A 53 1.39 -32.90 -1.88
CA ALA A 53 2.08 -34.11 -2.29
C ALA A 53 1.25 -35.31 -1.88
N PHE A 54 1.03 -36.21 -2.83
CA PHE A 54 0.23 -37.41 -2.65
C PHE A 54 1.09 -38.63 -2.93
N ASN A 55 1.08 -39.59 -1.99
CA ASN A 55 1.76 -40.87 -2.11
C ASN A 55 0.77 -41.99 -1.78
N VAL A 56 0.46 -42.85 -2.74
CA VAL A 56 -0.44 -43.99 -2.57
C VAL A 56 0.30 -45.25 -2.99
N GLU A 57 0.26 -46.25 -2.13
CA GLU A 57 0.78 -47.59 -2.40
C GLU A 57 -0.40 -48.53 -2.63
N LEU A 58 -0.40 -49.19 -3.77
CA LEU A 58 -1.42 -50.14 -4.17
C LEU A 58 -0.93 -51.58 -4.02
N ASP A 59 -1.84 -52.46 -3.62
CA ASP A 59 -1.64 -53.89 -3.77
C ASP A 59 -1.58 -54.27 -5.25
N GLU A 60 -0.57 -55.06 -5.65
CA GLU A 60 -0.34 -55.35 -7.06
C GLU A 60 -1.42 -56.23 -7.70
N GLU A 61 -2.06 -57.10 -6.91
CA GLU A 61 -3.08 -58.02 -7.41
C GLU A 61 -4.47 -57.40 -7.34
N SER A 62 -4.82 -56.82 -6.18
CA SER A 62 -6.17 -56.31 -5.94
C SER A 62 -6.37 -54.84 -6.31
N VAL A 63 -5.29 -54.07 -6.58
CA VAL A 63 -5.34 -52.62 -6.86
C VAL A 63 -6.01 -51.83 -5.71
N LYS A 64 -5.99 -52.41 -4.50
CA LYS A 64 -6.49 -51.76 -3.28
C LYS A 64 -5.39 -50.91 -2.66
N VAL A 65 -5.79 -49.78 -2.06
CA VAL A 65 -4.87 -48.90 -1.34
C VAL A 65 -4.36 -49.61 -0.07
N LYS A 66 -3.06 -49.90 -0.02
CA LYS A 66 -2.38 -50.40 1.18
C LYS A 66 -2.06 -49.27 2.14
N HIS A 67 -1.52 -48.19 1.60
CA HIS A 67 -1.06 -47.04 2.35
C HIS A 67 -1.26 -45.75 1.54
N ALA A 68 -1.62 -44.67 2.21
CA ALA A 68 -1.83 -43.36 1.60
C ALA A 68 -1.27 -42.26 2.50
N VAL A 69 -0.54 -41.32 1.92
CA VAL A 69 -0.08 -40.09 2.58
C VAL A 69 -0.42 -38.92 1.69
N LEU A 70 -1.15 -37.96 2.26
CA LEU A 70 -1.60 -36.75 1.58
C LEU A 70 -1.13 -35.56 2.42
N ALA A 71 -0.09 -34.88 1.96
CA ALA A 71 0.52 -33.75 2.66
C ALA A 71 0.22 -32.44 1.95
N PHE A 72 -0.09 -31.39 2.72
CA PHE A 72 -0.48 -30.08 2.21
C PHE A 72 0.32 -28.95 2.87
N GLY A 73 0.65 -27.93 2.09
CA GLY A 73 1.12 -26.62 2.57
C GLY A 73 0.18 -25.50 2.15
N GLY A 74 0.22 -24.38 2.87
CA GLY A 74 -0.69 -23.24 2.65
C GLY A 74 -2.07 -23.39 3.31
N MET A 75 -2.31 -24.52 3.99
CA MET A 75 -3.57 -24.83 4.70
C MET A 75 -3.47 -24.68 6.22
N ALA A 76 -2.27 -24.45 6.77
CA ALA A 76 -2.02 -24.25 8.19
C ALA A 76 -0.69 -23.48 8.40
N PRO A 77 -0.35 -23.06 9.63
CA PRO A 77 0.96 -22.48 9.94
C PRO A 77 2.15 -23.41 9.70
N THR A 78 1.90 -24.71 9.59
CA THR A 78 2.87 -25.78 9.28
C THR A 78 2.38 -26.63 8.11
N THR A 79 3.24 -27.50 7.59
CA THR A 79 2.81 -28.59 6.72
C THR A 79 1.94 -29.57 7.50
N VAL A 80 0.83 -30.01 6.90
CA VAL A 80 -0.16 -30.89 7.53
C VAL A 80 -0.44 -32.11 6.68
N GLU A 81 -0.83 -33.21 7.31
CA GLU A 81 -1.25 -34.45 6.66
C GLU A 81 -2.76 -34.66 6.83
N ALA A 82 -3.44 -35.05 5.76
CA ALA A 82 -4.85 -35.43 5.78
C ALA A 82 -5.02 -36.88 6.22
N LYS A 83 -4.94 -37.11 7.54
CA LYS A 83 -4.92 -38.45 8.15
C LYS A 83 -6.27 -39.14 8.10
N ASN A 84 -7.39 -38.42 8.22
CA ASN A 84 -8.71 -39.02 8.11
C ASN A 84 -8.97 -39.47 6.67
N THR A 85 -8.66 -38.61 5.69
CA THR A 85 -8.73 -38.96 4.27
C THR A 85 -7.88 -40.19 3.95
N ALA A 86 -6.63 -40.23 4.42
CA ALA A 86 -5.74 -41.38 4.21
C ALA A 86 -6.34 -42.70 4.74
N LYS A 87 -7.00 -42.67 5.91
CA LYS A 87 -7.68 -43.83 6.49
C LYS A 87 -8.89 -44.27 5.65
N ILE A 88 -9.68 -43.32 5.15
CA ILE A 88 -10.84 -43.62 4.29
C ILE A 88 -10.42 -44.27 2.97
N LEU A 89 -9.28 -43.85 2.41
CA LEU A 89 -8.74 -44.46 1.20
C LEU A 89 -8.25 -45.89 1.43
N GLN A 90 -7.76 -46.21 2.63
CA GLN A 90 -7.15 -47.51 2.92
C GLN A 90 -8.14 -48.67 2.71
N GLY A 91 -7.70 -49.70 1.99
CA GLY A 91 -8.50 -50.88 1.64
C GLY A 91 -9.52 -50.65 0.52
N ARG A 92 -9.75 -49.41 0.09
CA ARG A 92 -10.60 -49.11 -1.07
C ARG A 92 -9.86 -49.43 -2.36
N GLN A 93 -10.61 -49.87 -3.36
CA GLN A 93 -10.07 -50.17 -4.69
C GLN A 93 -10.17 -48.93 -5.57
N ILE A 94 -9.10 -48.62 -6.31
CA ILE A 94 -9.11 -47.50 -7.27
C ILE A 94 -9.72 -48.01 -8.58
N PHE A 95 -11.05 -47.93 -8.71
CA PHE A 95 -11.75 -48.15 -9.98
C PHE A 95 -11.95 -46.84 -10.75
N SER A 96 -12.32 -46.99 -12.03
CA SER A 96 -12.74 -45.92 -12.94
C SER A 96 -13.66 -44.90 -12.27
N LEU A 97 -13.52 -43.63 -12.65
CA LEU A 97 -14.43 -42.51 -12.33
C LEU A 97 -15.91 -42.85 -12.53
N LEU A 98 -16.22 -43.83 -13.40
CA LEU A 98 -17.58 -44.23 -13.77
C LEU A 98 -18.20 -45.29 -12.84
N TRP A 99 -17.42 -45.97 -11.99
CA TRP A 99 -17.89 -47.16 -11.25
C TRP A 99 -17.99 -46.99 -9.71
N GLU A 100 -17.22 -46.08 -9.09
CA GLU A 100 -17.42 -45.68 -7.67
C GLU A 100 -17.22 -44.15 -7.46
N PRO A 101 -18.23 -43.31 -7.77
CA PRO A 101 -18.21 -41.88 -7.43
C PRO A 101 -18.03 -41.63 -5.91
N SER A 102 -18.47 -42.58 -5.09
CA SER A 102 -18.42 -42.51 -3.63
C SER A 102 -17.00 -42.38 -3.09
N LEU A 103 -15.99 -43.02 -3.68
CA LEU A 103 -14.60 -42.91 -3.17
C LEU A 103 -14.07 -41.48 -3.23
N ILE A 104 -14.31 -40.79 -4.35
CA ILE A 104 -13.86 -39.40 -4.53
C ILE A 104 -14.67 -38.49 -3.63
N GLU A 105 -15.98 -38.70 -3.52
CA GLU A 105 -16.87 -37.91 -2.67
C GLU A 105 -16.51 -38.07 -1.18
N ASP A 106 -16.35 -39.31 -0.70
CA ASP A 106 -15.91 -39.64 0.66
C ASP A 106 -14.56 -38.98 0.97
N ALA A 107 -13.59 -39.12 0.05
CA ALA A 107 -12.27 -38.52 0.22
C ALA A 107 -12.33 -36.98 0.23
N CYS A 108 -13.14 -36.36 -0.63
CA CYS A 108 -13.34 -34.92 -0.65
C CYS A 108 -13.98 -34.41 0.64
N ASN A 109 -15.01 -35.10 1.14
CA ASN A 109 -15.67 -34.77 2.41
C ASN A 109 -14.67 -34.86 3.58
N ALA A 110 -13.88 -35.93 3.63
CA ALA A 110 -12.84 -36.09 4.62
C ALA A 110 -11.74 -35.02 4.53
N LEU A 111 -11.34 -34.60 3.32
CA LEU A 111 -10.35 -33.54 3.13
C LEU A 111 -10.84 -32.20 3.69
N VAL A 112 -12.13 -31.91 3.59
CA VAL A 112 -12.73 -30.70 4.18
C VAL A 112 -12.62 -30.72 5.70
N GLU A 113 -12.77 -31.89 6.32
CA GLU A 113 -12.62 -32.07 7.77
C GLU A 113 -11.16 -32.02 8.22
N ASP A 114 -10.24 -32.63 7.46
CA ASP A 114 -8.81 -32.68 7.76
C ASP A 114 -8.14 -31.31 7.59
N LEU A 115 -8.64 -30.46 6.70
CA LEU A 115 -8.03 -29.19 6.32
C LEU A 115 -8.96 -27.99 6.56
N PRO A 116 -9.42 -27.76 7.81
CA PRO A 116 -10.27 -26.63 8.11
C PRO A 116 -9.48 -25.32 7.97
N LEU A 117 -10.13 -24.30 7.40
CA LEU A 117 -9.58 -22.94 7.34
C LEU A 117 -10.59 -21.95 7.88
N SER A 118 -10.17 -21.20 8.89
CA SER A 118 -10.97 -20.11 9.47
C SER A 118 -11.14 -18.96 8.48
N PRO A 119 -12.28 -18.22 8.50
CA PRO A 119 -12.49 -17.05 7.65
C PRO A 119 -11.41 -15.95 7.80
N ASP A 120 -10.76 -15.86 8.96
CA ASP A 120 -9.69 -14.91 9.28
C ASP A 120 -8.27 -15.46 9.03
N ALA A 121 -8.14 -16.64 8.42
CA ALA A 121 -6.84 -17.25 8.22
C ALA A 121 -5.90 -16.37 7.37
N PRO A 122 -4.63 -16.18 7.79
CA PRO A 122 -3.66 -15.39 7.04
C PRO A 122 -3.55 -15.81 5.57
N GLY A 123 -3.35 -14.82 4.69
CA GLY A 123 -3.29 -15.02 3.23
C GLY A 123 -4.65 -14.98 2.52
N GLY A 124 -5.77 -15.02 3.26
CA GLY A 124 -7.11 -14.90 2.68
C GLY A 124 -7.46 -16.02 1.70
N MET A 125 -8.25 -15.72 0.66
CA MET A 125 -8.59 -16.68 -0.42
C MET A 125 -9.17 -18.02 0.10
N ILE A 126 -9.96 -17.98 1.17
CA ILE A 126 -10.36 -19.17 1.93
C ILE A 126 -11.09 -20.20 1.06
N ALA A 127 -12.14 -19.78 0.35
CA ALA A 127 -12.89 -20.64 -0.54
C ALA A 127 -11.99 -21.23 -1.64
N TYR A 128 -11.14 -20.40 -2.24
CA TYR A 128 -10.22 -20.83 -3.29
C TYR A 128 -9.20 -21.87 -2.78
N ARG A 129 -8.58 -21.65 -1.62
CA ARG A 129 -7.64 -22.59 -1.00
C ARG A 129 -8.30 -23.93 -0.70
N ARG A 130 -9.51 -23.92 -0.13
CA ARG A 130 -10.29 -25.15 0.11
C ARG A 130 -10.56 -25.89 -1.19
N SER A 131 -11.08 -25.22 -2.21
CA SER A 131 -11.35 -25.83 -3.52
C SER A 131 -10.08 -26.39 -4.18
N LEU A 132 -8.91 -25.76 -3.98
CA LEU A 132 -7.65 -26.27 -4.51
C LEU A 132 -7.25 -27.60 -3.90
N THR A 133 -7.47 -27.84 -2.61
CA THR A 133 -7.13 -29.13 -1.98
C THR A 133 -7.87 -30.29 -2.65
N LEU A 134 -9.19 -30.11 -2.87
CA LEU A 134 -10.05 -31.07 -3.56
C LEU A 134 -9.64 -31.24 -5.02
N SER A 135 -9.40 -30.13 -5.72
CA SER A 135 -9.00 -30.14 -7.13
C SER A 135 -7.64 -30.82 -7.36
N MET A 136 -6.69 -30.63 -6.44
CA MET A 136 -5.38 -31.28 -6.49
C MET A 136 -5.48 -32.78 -6.24
N PHE A 137 -6.30 -33.19 -5.27
CA PHE A 137 -6.60 -34.61 -5.03
C PHE A 137 -7.27 -35.25 -6.24
N TYR A 138 -8.28 -34.60 -6.83
CA TYR A 138 -8.92 -35.06 -8.06
C TYR A 138 -7.91 -35.25 -9.20
N LYS A 139 -7.08 -34.24 -9.47
CA LYS A 139 -6.01 -34.36 -10.49
C LYS A 139 -5.08 -35.53 -10.21
N TYR A 140 -4.69 -35.75 -8.96
CA TYR A 140 -3.87 -36.88 -8.58
C TYR A 140 -4.57 -38.21 -8.86
N PHE A 141 -5.84 -38.34 -8.46
CA PHE A 141 -6.65 -39.53 -8.72
C PHE A 141 -6.72 -39.86 -10.22
N VAL A 142 -7.05 -38.87 -11.07
CA VAL A 142 -7.10 -39.05 -12.53
C VAL A 142 -5.75 -39.50 -13.10
N ASP A 143 -4.63 -38.96 -12.60
CA ASP A 143 -3.29 -39.36 -13.03
C ASP A 143 -2.90 -40.79 -12.61
N ILE A 144 -3.27 -41.23 -11.41
CA ILE A 144 -3.08 -42.64 -11.00
C ILE A 144 -3.92 -43.55 -11.90
N TYR A 145 -5.20 -43.22 -12.07
CA TYR A 145 -6.11 -44.05 -12.83
C TYR A 145 -5.65 -44.19 -14.29
N GLN A 146 -5.22 -43.08 -14.93
CA GLN A 146 -4.64 -43.13 -16.27
C GLN A 146 -3.45 -44.10 -16.36
N LYS A 147 -2.56 -44.09 -15.37
CA LYS A 147 -1.39 -44.99 -15.32
C LYS A 147 -1.80 -46.45 -15.11
N LEU A 148 -2.90 -46.71 -14.40
CA LEU A 148 -3.44 -48.05 -14.19
C LEU A 148 -4.12 -48.58 -15.47
N SER A 149 -5.00 -47.78 -16.08
CA SER A 149 -5.73 -48.17 -17.29
C SER A 149 -4.82 -48.40 -18.49
N CYS A 150 -3.66 -47.71 -18.55
CA CYS A 150 -2.65 -47.99 -19.58
C CYS A 150 -1.89 -49.31 -19.36
N LYS A 151 -1.93 -49.91 -18.16
CA LYS A 151 -1.19 -51.14 -17.81
C LYS A 151 -2.08 -52.38 -17.76
N ASP A 152 -3.32 -52.24 -17.32
CA ASP A 152 -4.28 -53.34 -17.23
C ASP A 152 -5.37 -53.16 -18.29
N PRO A 153 -5.39 -54.00 -19.35
CA PRO A 153 -6.43 -53.98 -20.38
C PRO A 153 -7.85 -54.24 -19.86
N LYS A 154 -8.01 -54.75 -18.63
CA LYS A 154 -9.32 -54.95 -17.99
C LYS A 154 -9.92 -53.66 -17.45
N LEU A 155 -9.13 -52.61 -17.26
CA LEU A 155 -9.59 -51.30 -16.80
C LEU A 155 -10.00 -50.45 -18.00
N GLU A 156 -11.18 -49.84 -17.91
CA GLU A 156 -11.65 -48.91 -18.94
C GLU A 156 -10.73 -47.69 -19.04
N PRO A 157 -10.44 -47.18 -20.25
CA PRO A 157 -9.68 -45.95 -20.40
C PRO A 157 -10.45 -44.76 -19.79
N LEU A 158 -9.71 -43.71 -19.41
CA LEU A 158 -10.34 -42.45 -19.01
C LEU A 158 -11.20 -41.88 -20.14
N PRO A 159 -12.35 -41.27 -19.82
CA PRO A 159 -13.08 -40.43 -20.76
C PRO A 159 -12.17 -39.36 -21.38
N GLU A 160 -12.31 -39.12 -22.68
CA GLU A 160 -11.43 -38.22 -23.44
C GLU A 160 -11.38 -36.79 -22.85
N ASN A 161 -12.52 -36.30 -22.33
CA ASN A 161 -12.64 -35.01 -21.68
C ASN A 161 -11.86 -34.91 -20.34
N GLU A 162 -11.57 -36.03 -19.68
CA GLU A 162 -10.85 -36.07 -18.39
C GLU A 162 -9.33 -36.24 -18.54
N VAL A 163 -8.87 -36.72 -19.70
CA VAL A 163 -7.45 -36.97 -19.97
C VAL A 163 -6.58 -35.73 -19.73
N SER A 164 -7.10 -34.54 -20.05
CA SER A 164 -6.37 -33.27 -19.89
C SER A 164 -6.06 -32.92 -18.41
N ALA A 165 -6.87 -33.40 -17.46
CA ALA A 165 -6.69 -33.12 -16.03
C ALA A 165 -5.47 -33.84 -15.43
N ALA A 166 -5.10 -35.00 -15.98
CA ALA A 166 -3.88 -35.73 -15.60
C ALA A 166 -2.60 -35.08 -16.16
N GLN A 167 -2.69 -34.35 -17.26
CA GLN A 167 -1.53 -33.77 -17.93
C GLN A 167 -0.87 -32.65 -17.12
N LYS A 168 0.45 -32.55 -17.24
CA LYS A 168 1.20 -31.38 -16.74
C LYS A 168 1.15 -30.28 -17.79
N MET A 169 0.90 -29.05 -17.33
CA MET A 169 0.93 -27.89 -18.22
C MET A 169 2.34 -27.72 -18.79
N LYS A 170 2.44 -27.56 -20.12
CA LYS A 170 3.73 -27.40 -20.81
C LYS A 170 4.14 -25.93 -20.81
N ASN A 171 5.45 -25.67 -20.82
CA ASN A 171 5.96 -24.33 -21.09
C ASN A 171 5.73 -24.01 -22.57
N ILE A 172 5.12 -22.87 -22.82
CA ILE A 172 4.87 -22.39 -24.19
C ILE A 172 6.09 -21.54 -24.56
N HIS A 173 6.81 -21.93 -25.61
CA HIS A 173 7.87 -21.09 -26.15
C HIS A 173 7.24 -19.91 -26.89
N PRO A 174 7.61 -18.66 -26.54
CA PRO A 174 7.05 -17.49 -27.22
C PRO A 174 7.45 -17.50 -28.70
N LYS A 175 6.47 -17.28 -29.57
CA LYS A 175 6.66 -17.08 -31.02
C LYS A 175 6.04 -15.74 -31.38
N SER A 176 6.77 -14.90 -32.11
CA SER A 176 6.32 -13.53 -32.42
C SER A 176 6.67 -13.14 -33.86
N SER A 177 5.78 -12.38 -34.49
CA SER A 177 6.02 -11.69 -35.76
C SER A 177 5.66 -10.21 -35.61
N GLN A 178 6.49 -9.31 -36.12
CA GLN A 178 6.25 -7.86 -36.11
C GLN A 178 6.11 -7.34 -37.54
N TYR A 179 5.07 -6.55 -37.80
CA TYR A 179 4.81 -5.92 -39.10
C TYR A 179 4.74 -4.41 -38.90
N PHE A 180 5.45 -3.66 -39.74
CA PHE A 180 5.46 -2.20 -39.72
C PHE A 180 5.62 -1.65 -41.14
N GLN A 181 5.22 -0.40 -41.34
CA GLN A 181 5.37 0.28 -42.61
C GLN A 181 6.85 0.62 -42.86
N VAL A 182 7.37 0.23 -44.02
CA VAL A 182 8.72 0.61 -44.45
C VAL A 182 8.72 2.04 -44.99
N VAL A 183 9.80 2.78 -44.74
CA VAL A 183 10.01 4.12 -45.28
C VAL A 183 10.01 4.15 -46.82
N PRO A 184 9.65 5.28 -47.46
CA PRO A 184 9.66 5.39 -48.92
C PRO A 184 11.05 5.13 -49.53
N ASN A 185 11.09 4.54 -50.74
CA ASN A 185 12.32 4.16 -51.45
C ASN A 185 13.29 5.33 -51.71
N GLY A 186 12.83 6.58 -51.71
CA GLY A 186 13.65 7.78 -51.92
C GLY A 186 14.13 8.46 -50.63
N GLN A 187 13.74 7.98 -49.45
CA GLN A 187 14.14 8.62 -48.20
C GLN A 187 15.66 8.47 -47.97
N PRO A 188 16.40 9.58 -47.76
CA PRO A 188 17.84 9.53 -47.51
C PRO A 188 18.21 8.59 -46.36
N ILE A 189 19.35 7.90 -46.45
CA ILE A 189 19.81 6.98 -45.40
C ILE A 189 20.03 7.71 -44.06
N ARG A 190 20.51 8.95 -44.12
CA ARG A 190 20.72 9.84 -42.95
C ARG A 190 19.43 10.30 -42.29
N ASP A 191 18.29 10.20 -42.96
CA ASP A 191 16.98 10.51 -42.39
C ASP A 191 16.44 9.26 -41.68
N SER A 192 16.49 9.30 -40.35
CA SER A 192 16.09 8.21 -39.47
C SER A 192 14.59 8.15 -39.16
N VAL A 193 13.80 9.16 -39.56
CA VAL A 193 12.37 9.22 -39.22
C VAL A 193 11.63 8.03 -39.85
N GLY A 194 10.89 7.27 -39.04
CA GLY A 194 10.17 6.06 -39.48
C GLY A 194 11.04 4.80 -39.64
N ARG A 195 12.35 4.87 -39.36
CA ARG A 195 13.24 3.69 -39.37
C ARG A 195 13.30 3.03 -37.98
N PRO A 196 13.48 1.70 -37.89
CA PRO A 196 13.60 0.98 -36.63
C PRO A 196 15.00 1.16 -36.02
N ILE A 197 15.31 2.38 -35.58
CA ILE A 197 16.60 2.70 -34.98
C ILE A 197 16.65 2.14 -33.56
N VAL A 198 17.74 1.43 -33.25
CA VAL A 198 18.00 0.91 -31.91
C VAL A 198 18.10 2.07 -30.92
N HIS A 199 17.56 1.89 -29.71
CA HIS A 199 17.64 2.88 -28.64
C HIS A 199 19.10 3.31 -28.40
N ALA A 200 19.36 4.62 -28.35
CA ALA A 200 20.73 5.17 -28.34
C ALA A 200 21.60 4.74 -27.15
N SER A 201 20.99 4.30 -26.03
CA SER A 201 21.71 3.76 -24.87
C SER A 201 21.63 2.23 -24.75
N ALA A 202 21.07 1.50 -25.72
CA ALA A 202 20.81 0.06 -25.62
C ALA A 202 22.07 -0.75 -25.30
N PHE A 203 23.17 -0.50 -26.02
CA PHE A 203 24.42 -1.23 -25.79
C PHE A 203 25.00 -0.94 -24.40
N LYS A 204 24.91 0.30 -23.93
CA LYS A 204 25.34 0.69 -22.57
C LYS A 204 24.48 0.02 -21.49
N GLN A 205 23.19 -0.15 -21.75
CA GLN A 205 22.28 -0.85 -20.83
C GLN A 205 22.62 -2.34 -20.78
N ALA A 206 22.95 -2.95 -21.93
CA ALA A 206 23.32 -4.35 -22.02
C ALA A 206 24.69 -4.66 -21.37
N THR A 207 25.61 -3.69 -21.34
CA THR A 207 26.95 -3.84 -20.75
C THR A 207 27.06 -3.37 -19.30
N GLY A 208 26.02 -2.73 -18.76
CA GLY A 208 26.06 -2.11 -17.42
C GLY A 208 26.76 -0.75 -17.38
N GLU A 209 27.14 -0.17 -18.52
CA GLU A 209 27.78 1.15 -18.62
C GLU A 209 26.78 2.32 -18.52
N ALA A 210 25.48 2.04 -18.62
CA ALA A 210 24.44 3.04 -18.54
C ALA A 210 24.20 3.49 -17.08
N VAL A 211 24.88 4.55 -16.65
CA VAL A 211 24.73 5.15 -15.31
C VAL A 211 23.28 5.59 -14.97
N TYR A 212 22.65 4.96 -14.00
CA TYR A 212 21.41 5.37 -13.32
C TYR A 212 21.72 6.25 -12.10
N CYS A 213 20.71 6.68 -11.34
CA CYS A 213 20.92 7.65 -10.25
C CYS A 213 21.85 7.10 -9.15
N ASP A 214 21.63 5.85 -8.74
CA ASP A 214 22.40 5.17 -7.67
C ASP A 214 23.77 4.65 -8.17
N ASP A 215 24.01 4.67 -9.49
CA ASP A 215 25.30 4.29 -10.10
C ASP A 215 26.29 5.47 -10.12
N LEU A 216 25.87 6.66 -9.68
CA LEU A 216 26.77 7.81 -9.59
C LEU A 216 27.86 7.52 -8.55
N PRO A 217 29.13 7.86 -8.81
CA PRO A 217 30.18 7.70 -7.82
C PRO A 217 29.84 8.45 -6.53
N HIS A 218 30.08 7.81 -5.39
CA HIS A 218 29.85 8.43 -4.10
C HIS A 218 30.78 9.62 -3.84
N PHE A 219 30.26 10.61 -3.13
CA PHE A 219 31.08 11.66 -2.55
C PHE A 219 31.74 11.18 -1.26
N GLU A 220 32.92 11.71 -0.91
CA GLU A 220 33.70 11.28 0.26
C GLU A 220 32.93 11.40 1.59
N ASN A 221 32.07 12.42 1.70
CA ASN A 221 31.24 12.68 2.88
C ASN A 221 29.74 12.47 2.60
N GLU A 222 29.41 11.60 1.64
CA GLU A 222 28.03 11.26 1.33
C GLU A 222 27.38 10.51 2.50
N LEU A 223 26.18 10.92 2.89
CA LEU A 223 25.37 10.27 3.92
C LEU A 223 24.13 9.62 3.32
N TYR A 224 23.60 8.62 4.01
CA TYR A 224 22.42 7.86 3.60
C TYR A 224 21.22 8.23 4.44
N LEU A 225 20.06 8.33 3.79
CA LEU A 225 18.80 8.66 4.43
C LEU A 225 17.84 7.48 4.45
N SER A 226 17.20 7.22 5.59
CA SER A 226 16.08 6.27 5.71
C SER A 226 14.84 6.96 6.25
N LEU A 227 13.71 6.79 5.58
CA LEU A 227 12.44 7.38 5.99
C LEU A 227 11.84 6.63 7.20
N VAL A 228 11.23 7.39 8.09
CA VAL A 228 10.39 6.90 9.19
C VAL A 228 8.94 7.12 8.79
N LEU A 229 8.19 6.03 8.60
CA LEU A 229 6.85 6.05 8.01
C LEU A 229 5.75 5.70 9.01
N SER A 230 4.56 6.23 8.79
CA SER A 230 3.36 5.88 9.56
C SER A 230 3.01 4.40 9.42
N THR A 231 2.71 3.76 10.54
CA THR A 231 2.18 2.39 10.60
C THR A 231 0.66 2.36 10.81
N ARG A 232 -0.02 3.51 10.74
CA ARG A 232 -1.45 3.66 11.01
C ARG A 232 -2.17 4.31 9.84
N ALA A 233 -3.34 3.77 9.49
CA ALA A 233 -4.17 4.29 8.40
C ALA A 233 -4.82 5.64 8.73
N HIS A 234 -5.24 5.85 9.98
CA HIS A 234 -5.77 7.13 10.43
C HIS A 234 -5.58 7.26 11.94
N ALA A 235 -4.67 8.15 12.35
CA ALA A 235 -4.34 8.32 13.76
C ALA A 235 -3.79 9.73 14.04
N LYS A 236 -3.83 10.13 15.30
CA LYS A 236 -3.08 11.28 15.80
C LYS A 236 -1.72 10.82 16.29
N ILE A 237 -0.67 11.58 16.00
CA ILE A 237 0.66 11.34 16.58
C ILE A 237 0.69 11.96 17.97
N VAL A 238 0.86 11.12 19.00
CA VAL A 238 0.97 11.53 20.40
C VAL A 238 2.41 11.96 20.70
N SER A 239 3.38 11.15 20.29
CA SER A 239 4.80 11.43 20.45
C SER A 239 5.63 10.69 19.40
N VAL A 240 6.81 11.25 19.12
CA VAL A 240 7.88 10.64 18.31
C VAL A 240 9.15 10.74 19.14
N ASP A 241 9.79 9.60 19.37
CA ASP A 241 11.02 9.47 20.15
C ASP A 241 12.08 8.76 19.32
N ALA A 242 13.12 9.50 18.96
CA ALA A 242 14.27 9.01 18.18
C ALA A 242 15.53 8.81 19.03
N SER A 243 15.44 8.90 20.37
CA SER A 243 16.60 8.81 21.27
C SER A 243 17.45 7.55 21.02
N GLN A 244 16.82 6.38 21.00
CA GLN A 244 17.51 5.10 20.75
C GLN A 244 18.12 5.02 19.33
N ALA A 245 17.51 5.69 18.36
CA ALA A 245 18.05 5.74 17.00
C ALA A 245 19.31 6.62 16.94
N LEU A 246 19.29 7.77 17.63
CA LEU A 246 20.40 8.73 17.70
C LEU A 246 21.60 8.22 18.51
N GLU A 247 21.40 7.25 19.40
CA GLU A 247 22.48 6.59 20.15
C GLU A 247 23.25 5.55 19.32
N LEU A 248 22.72 5.14 18.16
CA LEU A 248 23.36 4.15 17.31
C LEU A 248 24.58 4.76 16.61
N ASN A 249 25.74 4.09 16.71
CA ASN A 249 26.97 4.55 16.07
C ASN A 249 26.78 4.71 14.54
N GLY A 250 27.28 5.81 13.99
CA GLY A 250 27.15 6.18 12.59
C GLY A 250 25.85 6.91 12.23
N VAL A 251 24.94 7.14 13.19
CA VAL A 251 23.76 8.00 12.99
C VAL A 251 24.14 9.46 13.25
N HIS A 252 23.81 10.33 12.30
CA HIS A 252 24.11 11.76 12.34
C HIS A 252 22.93 12.60 12.84
N ALA A 253 21.73 12.32 12.31
CA ALA A 253 20.56 13.15 12.60
C ALA A 253 19.23 12.42 12.42
N PHE A 254 18.21 12.96 13.08
CA PHE A 254 16.79 12.67 12.82
C PHE A 254 16.07 13.97 12.46
N PHE A 255 15.54 14.04 11.24
CA PHE A 255 14.73 15.16 10.76
C PHE A 255 13.23 14.84 10.87
N SER A 256 12.46 15.86 11.20
CA SER A 256 11.02 15.81 11.41
C SER A 256 10.38 17.14 10.99
N ALA A 257 9.06 17.23 11.15
CA ALA A 257 8.33 18.48 10.92
C ALA A 257 8.83 19.67 11.77
N LYS A 258 9.56 19.42 12.86
CA LYS A 258 10.12 20.47 13.74
C LYS A 258 11.30 21.19 13.11
N ASP A 259 11.93 20.58 12.11
CA ASP A 259 13.14 21.07 11.46
C ASP A 259 12.81 21.99 10.27
N LEU A 260 11.51 22.20 10.00
CA LEU A 260 10.98 23.05 8.95
C LEU A 260 10.00 24.10 9.52
N PRO A 261 10.01 25.33 9.00
CA PRO A 261 8.93 26.27 9.24
C PRO A 261 7.58 25.70 8.77
N PRO A 262 6.46 25.92 9.50
CA PRO A 262 5.16 25.35 9.15
C PRO A 262 4.67 25.67 7.73
N GLU A 263 5.01 26.85 7.22
CA GLU A 263 4.68 27.30 5.87
C GLU A 263 5.50 26.63 4.77
N ARG A 264 6.69 26.10 5.11
CA ARG A 264 7.59 25.38 4.18
C ARG A 264 7.46 23.86 4.27
N ASN A 265 6.75 23.35 5.30
CA ASN A 265 6.45 21.93 5.45
C ASN A 265 5.26 21.47 4.58
N ARG A 266 4.79 22.27 3.62
CA ARG A 266 3.69 21.91 2.71
C ARG A 266 4.19 21.72 1.29
N ALA A 267 3.83 20.58 0.69
CA ALA A 267 4.22 20.19 -0.65
C ALA A 267 3.06 19.53 -1.40
N GLY A 268 3.24 19.37 -2.70
CA GLY A 268 2.32 18.69 -3.61
C GLY A 268 2.39 19.32 -5.00
N PRO A 269 2.18 18.55 -6.08
CA PRO A 269 2.47 19.02 -7.45
C PRO A 269 1.47 20.06 -7.97
N ILE A 270 0.20 19.97 -7.55
CA ILE A 270 -0.88 20.86 -8.02
C ILE A 270 -1.50 21.60 -6.84
N ILE A 271 -1.81 20.86 -5.77
CA ILE A 271 -2.31 21.39 -4.51
C ILE A 271 -1.25 21.06 -3.46
N HIS A 272 -0.86 22.06 -2.66
CA HIS A 272 0.15 21.90 -1.60
C HIS A 272 -0.54 21.52 -0.28
N ASP A 273 -1.24 20.38 -0.28
CA ASP A 273 -2.02 19.86 0.83
C ASP A 273 -1.37 18.69 1.58
N GLU A 274 -0.20 18.22 1.14
CA GLU A 274 0.60 17.22 1.83
C GLU A 274 1.66 17.89 2.72
N GLU A 275 1.91 17.35 3.92
CA GLU A 275 3.08 17.76 4.71
C GLU A 275 4.30 16.90 4.32
N ILE A 276 5.48 17.51 4.22
CA ILE A 276 6.73 16.79 3.89
C ILE A 276 7.06 15.80 5.01
N PHE A 277 7.05 16.29 6.24
CA PHE A 277 7.04 15.49 7.45
C PHE A 277 5.75 15.77 8.22
N ILE A 278 5.00 14.74 8.57
CA ILE A 278 3.74 14.92 9.31
C ILE A 278 4.02 15.57 10.67
N SER A 279 3.40 16.72 10.90
CA SER A 279 3.59 17.49 12.12
C SER A 279 2.85 16.85 13.30
N SER A 280 3.57 16.58 14.40
CA SER A 280 2.94 16.25 15.69
C SER A 280 2.43 17.54 16.32
N LYS A 281 1.37 18.14 15.80
CA LYS A 281 0.79 19.33 16.42
C LYS A 281 0.08 18.92 17.70
N LYS A 282 0.63 19.31 18.86
CA LYS A 282 -0.20 19.52 20.05
C LYS A 282 -1.28 20.51 19.62
N ALA A 283 -2.55 20.23 19.91
CA ALA A 283 -3.66 21.13 19.62
C ALA A 283 -3.35 22.53 20.18
N LYS A 284 -2.85 23.43 19.32
CA LYS A 284 -2.49 24.80 19.67
C LYS A 284 -2.84 25.69 18.48
N SER A 285 -4.14 25.86 18.28
CA SER A 285 -4.80 27.07 17.77
C SER A 285 -6.21 26.71 17.32
N LEU A 286 -7.24 27.20 18.03
CA LEU A 286 -8.57 27.35 17.42
C LEU A 286 -8.45 28.38 16.30
N ILE A 287 -8.78 27.97 15.08
CA ILE A 287 -9.39 28.90 14.14
C ILE A 287 -10.88 28.71 14.35
N LEU A 288 -11.52 29.69 15.01
CA LEU A 288 -12.95 29.68 15.28
C LEU A 288 -13.70 29.96 13.98
N TYR A 289 -14.24 28.92 13.34
CA TYR A 289 -15.32 29.08 12.36
C TYR A 289 -16.65 29.02 13.13
N LEU A 290 -17.40 30.12 13.17
CA LEU A 290 -18.77 30.10 13.67
C LEU A 290 -19.66 29.50 12.57
N ALA A 291 -20.03 28.23 12.76
CA ALA A 291 -20.86 27.47 11.83
C ALA A 291 -22.32 27.97 11.78
N ARG A 292 -22.92 27.76 10.61
CA ARG A 292 -24.25 28.16 10.15
C ARG A 292 -25.34 27.36 10.87
N SER A 293 -26.27 28.03 11.55
CA SER A 293 -27.62 27.51 11.77
C SER A 293 -28.59 28.68 11.76
N GLY A 294 -29.49 28.70 10.78
CA GLY A 294 -30.69 29.55 10.77
C GLY A 294 -30.48 31.05 10.98
N GLY A 295 -30.06 31.76 9.92
CA GLY A 295 -30.26 33.21 9.77
C GLY A 295 -29.42 34.14 10.64
N GLY A 296 -28.22 34.50 10.17
CA GLY A 296 -27.37 35.58 10.69
C GLY A 296 -25.89 35.19 10.79
N ILE A 297 -24.97 36.00 10.21
CA ILE A 297 -23.51 35.78 10.26
C ILE A 297 -22.89 36.66 11.34
N LEU A 298 -22.00 36.10 12.17
CA LEU A 298 -20.95 36.85 12.86
C LEU A 298 -19.60 36.21 12.48
N GLY A 299 -18.80 36.90 11.66
CA GLY A 299 -17.42 36.51 11.37
C GLY A 299 -16.46 37.35 12.22
N TYR A 300 -15.45 36.73 12.83
CA TYR A 300 -14.31 37.46 13.38
C TYR A 300 -13.00 36.76 12.96
N ALA A 301 -12.13 37.50 12.27
CA ALA A 301 -10.73 37.17 12.05
C ALA A 301 -9.89 38.33 12.61
N TYR A 302 -8.71 38.01 13.15
CA TYR A 302 -7.89 38.95 13.91
C TYR A 302 -7.03 39.89 13.03
N CYS A 303 -6.65 41.02 13.62
CA CYS A 303 -5.59 42.00 13.26
C CYS A 303 -5.64 42.75 11.91
N ASN A 304 -6.42 43.84 11.84
CA ASN A 304 -6.09 45.07 11.11
C ASN A 304 -6.99 46.24 11.58
N PRO A 305 -6.49 47.46 11.93
CA PRO A 305 -7.33 48.56 12.39
C PRO A 305 -8.36 49.09 11.37
N ASP A 306 -8.20 48.79 10.08
CA ASP A 306 -8.97 49.46 9.01
C ASP A 306 -10.26 48.75 8.56
N HIS A 307 -10.62 47.59 9.13
CA HIS A 307 -11.85 46.88 8.76
C HIS A 307 -12.75 46.59 9.98
N LYS A 308 -13.47 47.61 10.45
CA LYS A 308 -14.57 47.44 11.41
C LYS A 308 -15.89 47.19 10.66
N LYS A 309 -16.22 45.94 10.38
CA LYS A 309 -17.60 45.54 10.08
C LYS A 309 -18.01 44.34 10.93
N ILE A 310 -18.69 44.65 12.04
CA ILE A 310 -19.54 43.67 12.75
C ILE A 310 -20.83 43.58 11.91
N ILE A 311 -21.10 42.44 11.30
CA ILE A 311 -22.40 42.22 10.64
C ILE A 311 -23.40 41.89 11.76
N LEU A 312 -24.27 42.84 12.08
CA LEU A 312 -25.46 42.59 12.90
C LEU A 312 -26.53 42.02 11.96
N ALA A 313 -27.10 40.87 12.32
CA ALA A 313 -28.29 40.36 11.63
C ALA A 313 -29.44 41.39 11.74
N GLU A 314 -30.25 41.51 10.69
CA GLU A 314 -31.41 42.41 10.70
C GLU A 314 -32.31 42.15 11.92
N PRO A 315 -32.76 43.20 12.63
CA PRO A 315 -33.50 43.08 13.87
C PRO A 315 -34.97 42.75 13.60
N SER A 316 -35.27 41.57 13.08
CA SER A 316 -36.67 41.17 12.88
C SER A 316 -37.28 40.50 14.12
N GLN A 317 -36.47 39.93 15.04
CA GLN A 317 -36.99 39.27 16.24
C GLN A 317 -36.04 39.38 17.45
N LYS A 318 -36.37 40.28 18.39
CA LYS A 318 -35.57 40.61 19.60
C LYS A 318 -35.20 39.41 20.48
N HIS A 319 -35.96 38.31 20.43
CA HIS A 319 -35.66 37.08 21.18
C HIS A 319 -34.52 36.26 20.57
N LYS A 320 -34.23 36.39 19.27
CA LYS A 320 -33.18 35.63 18.57
C LYS A 320 -31.78 36.24 18.72
N THR A 321 -31.69 37.49 19.16
CA THR A 321 -30.43 38.24 19.21
C THR A 321 -29.94 38.53 20.63
N GLN A 322 -30.60 38.02 21.67
CA GLN A 322 -30.32 38.35 23.07
C GLN A 322 -28.86 38.05 23.47
N PHE A 323 -28.33 36.89 23.09
CA PHE A 323 -26.92 36.55 23.37
C PHE A 323 -25.94 37.45 22.62
N PHE A 324 -26.27 37.85 21.38
CA PHE A 324 -25.43 38.75 20.59
C PHE A 324 -25.44 40.17 21.16
N ALA A 325 -26.60 40.67 21.59
CA ALA A 325 -26.73 41.95 22.26
C ALA A 325 -25.90 41.98 23.55
N ALA A 326 -25.99 40.92 24.36
CA ALA A 326 -25.18 40.78 25.58
C ALA A 326 -23.67 40.75 25.30
N ILE A 327 -23.22 40.06 24.24
CA ILE A 327 -21.80 40.05 23.82
C ILE A 327 -21.36 41.46 23.41
N VAL A 328 -22.15 42.18 22.60
CA VAL A 328 -21.83 43.54 22.12
C VAL A 328 -21.80 44.55 23.27
N GLU A 329 -22.75 44.43 24.21
CA GLU A 329 -22.80 45.24 25.42
C GLU A 329 -21.58 44.97 26.30
N MET A 330 -21.23 43.71 26.52
CA MET A 330 -20.04 43.35 27.31
C MET A 330 -18.74 43.85 26.65
N LEU A 331 -18.67 43.79 25.31
CA LEU A 331 -17.54 44.32 24.55
C LEU A 331 -17.39 45.85 24.63
N HIS A 332 -18.46 46.60 24.93
CA HIS A 332 -18.35 48.05 25.18
C HIS A 332 -17.56 48.34 26.47
N TRP A 333 -17.74 47.51 27.49
CA TRP A 333 -17.08 47.63 28.78
C TRP A 333 -15.73 46.91 28.85
N PHE A 334 -15.41 46.09 27.84
CA PHE A 334 -14.18 45.30 27.76
C PHE A 334 -12.94 46.19 27.59
N ALA A 335 -12.19 46.35 28.70
CA ALA A 335 -10.83 46.88 28.83
C ALA A 335 -10.50 48.25 28.18
N GLY A 336 -9.33 48.80 28.52
CA GLY A 336 -8.82 50.04 27.92
C GLY A 336 -8.46 49.88 26.43
N LYS A 337 -8.32 51.00 25.70
CA LYS A 337 -8.03 51.02 24.25
C LYS A 337 -6.79 50.20 23.85
N GLN A 338 -5.76 50.14 24.69
CA GLN A 338 -4.56 49.34 24.43
C GLN A 338 -4.84 47.83 24.48
N ILE A 339 -5.58 47.34 25.48
CA ILE A 339 -5.91 45.90 25.61
C ILE A 339 -6.87 45.45 24.51
N ARG A 340 -7.84 46.29 24.14
CA ARG A 340 -8.76 46.01 23.01
C ARG A 340 -8.04 45.83 21.67
N ASN A 341 -6.88 46.44 21.50
CA ASN A 341 -6.09 46.33 20.26
C ASN A 341 -5.23 45.05 20.21
N VAL A 342 -5.09 44.31 21.32
CA VAL A 342 -4.21 43.12 21.43
C VAL A 342 -4.89 41.86 21.96
N ALA A 343 -6.14 41.96 22.44
CA ALA A 343 -6.90 40.80 22.92
C ALA A 343 -7.72 40.14 21.80
N ALA A 344 -7.57 38.82 21.62
CA ALA A 344 -8.41 38.01 20.74
C ALA A 344 -9.45 37.23 21.57
N VAL A 345 -10.70 37.14 21.09
CA VAL A 345 -11.76 36.33 21.73
C VAL A 345 -11.32 34.87 21.91
N GLY A 346 -10.69 34.29 20.87
CA GLY A 346 -10.10 32.95 20.95
C GLY A 346 -8.99 32.84 22.01
N GLY A 347 -8.18 33.88 22.20
CA GLY A 347 -7.16 33.91 23.25
C GLY A 347 -7.75 33.93 24.66
N ASN A 348 -8.83 34.68 24.88
CA ASN A 348 -9.54 34.73 26.16
C ASN A 348 -10.21 33.41 26.56
N ILE A 349 -10.80 32.71 25.58
CA ILE A 349 -11.38 31.38 25.81
C ILE A 349 -10.27 30.39 26.15
N MET A 350 -9.17 30.38 25.38
CA MET A 350 -8.10 29.39 25.54
C MET A 350 -7.21 29.60 26.76
N THR A 351 -7.04 30.83 27.22
CA THR A 351 -6.32 31.12 28.48
C THR A 351 -7.13 30.70 29.70
N GLY A 352 -8.45 30.48 29.56
CA GLY A 352 -9.31 30.03 30.66
C GLY A 352 -9.35 31.02 31.83
N SER A 353 -9.12 32.31 31.56
CA SER A 353 -9.01 33.32 32.60
C SER A 353 -10.31 33.41 33.43
N PRO A 354 -10.23 33.30 34.78
CA PRO A 354 -11.40 33.37 35.65
C PRO A 354 -12.07 34.75 35.67
N ILE A 355 -11.38 35.77 35.12
CA ILE A 355 -11.86 37.15 35.02
C ILE A 355 -12.23 37.53 33.57
N SER A 356 -12.42 36.56 32.68
CA SER A 356 -12.83 36.84 31.31
C SER A 356 -14.29 37.31 31.26
N ASP A 357 -14.55 38.49 30.71
CA ASP A 357 -15.91 39.05 30.62
C ASP A 357 -16.82 38.26 29.67
N LEU A 358 -16.25 37.62 28.63
CA LEU A 358 -17.02 36.89 27.62
C LEU A 358 -17.25 35.41 27.96
N ASN A 359 -16.35 34.78 28.73
CA ASN A 359 -16.48 33.35 29.07
C ASN A 359 -17.79 33.02 29.83
N PRO A 360 -18.26 33.81 30.82
CA PRO A 360 -19.55 33.60 31.47
C PRO A 360 -20.72 33.63 30.50
N ILE A 361 -20.69 34.56 29.53
CA ILE A 361 -21.74 34.66 28.50
C ILE A 361 -21.73 33.41 27.61
N PHE A 362 -20.56 32.96 27.17
CA PHE A 362 -20.43 31.74 26.35
C PHE A 362 -20.87 30.47 27.10
N ILE A 363 -20.57 30.39 28.40
CA ILE A 363 -21.02 29.30 29.28
C ILE A 363 -22.55 29.33 29.43
N ALA A 364 -23.13 30.49 29.74
CA ALA A 364 -24.57 30.66 29.92
C ALA A 364 -25.35 30.39 28.63
N ALA A 365 -24.81 30.80 27.48
CA ALA A 365 -25.40 30.58 26.17
C ALA A 365 -25.19 29.15 25.62
N ARG A 366 -24.47 28.28 26.36
CA ARG A 366 -24.11 26.91 25.93
C ARG A 366 -23.47 26.89 24.54
N CYS A 367 -22.59 27.86 24.27
CA CYS A 367 -21.92 27.95 22.97
C CYS A 367 -21.14 26.66 22.67
N LYS A 368 -21.33 26.11 21.46
CA LYS A 368 -20.52 25.00 20.96
C LYS A 368 -19.21 25.55 20.41
N LEU A 369 -18.10 24.95 20.83
CA LEU A 369 -16.77 25.25 20.29
C LEU A 369 -16.39 24.17 19.28
N GLU A 370 -16.00 24.59 18.08
CA GLU A 370 -15.35 23.71 17.11
C GLU A 370 -13.83 23.89 17.20
N LEU A 371 -13.12 22.79 17.44
CA LEU A 371 -11.67 22.75 17.61
C LEU A 371 -11.07 21.99 16.41
N ILE A 372 -10.04 22.55 15.79
CA ILE A 372 -9.25 21.85 14.76
C ILE A 372 -7.90 21.44 15.35
N SER A 373 -7.56 20.15 15.20
CA SER A 373 -6.23 19.61 15.50
C SER A 373 -5.63 19.04 14.21
N THR A 374 -4.48 19.57 13.80
CA THR A 374 -3.88 19.36 12.47
C THR A 374 -2.73 18.34 12.43
N GLY A 375 -2.42 17.66 13.54
CA GLY A 375 -1.36 16.63 13.57
C GLY A 375 -1.90 15.21 13.47
N LYS A 376 -2.28 14.76 12.26
CA LYS A 376 -2.85 13.43 12.01
C LYS A 376 -2.14 12.75 10.84
N VAL A 377 -1.88 11.46 10.98
CA VAL A 377 -1.57 10.58 9.85
C VAL A 377 -2.88 10.11 9.23
N THR A 378 -2.95 10.09 7.91
CA THR A 378 -4.15 9.74 7.11
C THR A 378 -3.92 8.58 6.14
N SER A 379 -2.72 7.98 6.13
CA SER A 379 -2.48 6.68 5.52
C SER A 379 -1.25 5.98 6.12
N VAL A 380 -1.21 4.65 5.96
CA VAL A 380 0.01 3.86 6.20
C VAL A 380 1.05 4.26 5.15
N GLY A 381 2.29 4.50 5.57
CA GLY A 381 3.38 4.90 4.67
C GLY A 381 3.63 6.42 4.57
N GLN A 382 2.84 7.27 5.23
CA GLN A 382 3.13 8.71 5.29
C GLN A 382 4.44 9.01 6.02
N VAL A 383 5.21 9.98 5.53
CA VAL A 383 6.52 10.31 6.08
C VAL A 383 6.39 11.12 7.37
N ILE A 384 6.89 10.56 8.47
CA ILE A 384 6.89 11.22 9.80
C ILE A 384 8.24 11.89 10.04
N GLY A 385 9.32 11.31 9.53
CA GLY A 385 10.66 11.85 9.66
C GLY A 385 11.66 11.09 8.80
N ALA A 386 12.94 11.42 8.97
CA ALA A 386 14.05 10.80 8.25
C ALA A 386 15.27 10.67 9.16
N ILE A 387 15.92 9.51 9.14
CA ILE A 387 17.21 9.27 9.78
C ILE A 387 18.32 9.45 8.73
N VAL A 388 19.39 10.12 9.11
CA VAL A 388 20.62 10.25 8.31
C VAL A 388 21.77 9.54 9.02
N ALA A 389 22.51 8.73 8.28
CA ALA A 389 23.63 7.95 8.80
C ALA A 389 24.75 7.77 7.75
N GLU A 390 25.93 7.33 8.19
CA GLU A 390 27.13 7.14 7.34
C GLU A 390 26.98 6.04 6.30
N ASN A 391 26.06 5.10 6.50
CA ASN A 391 25.80 4.03 5.55
C ASN A 391 24.33 3.62 5.55
N GLN A 392 23.91 3.01 4.42
CA GLN A 392 22.54 2.58 4.19
C GLN A 392 22.00 1.64 5.27
N GLN A 393 22.81 0.66 5.71
CA GLN A 393 22.38 -0.33 6.71
C GLN A 393 22.09 0.31 8.06
N THR A 394 22.95 1.23 8.49
CA THR A 394 22.81 1.95 9.77
C THR A 394 21.57 2.85 9.74
N ALA A 395 21.35 3.59 8.65
CA ALA A 395 20.15 4.41 8.48
C ALA A 395 18.86 3.56 8.59
N GLN A 396 18.83 2.39 7.95
CA GLN A 396 17.69 1.47 7.96
C GLN A 396 17.46 0.78 9.31
N GLN A 397 18.53 0.50 10.06
CA GLN A 397 18.40 -0.07 11.41
C GLN A 397 17.89 0.99 12.38
N ALA A 398 18.48 2.18 12.35
CA ALA A 398 18.11 3.30 13.21
C ALA A 398 16.67 3.79 12.96
N SER A 399 16.19 3.83 11.71
CA SER A 399 14.81 4.22 11.42
C SER A 399 13.77 3.29 12.07
N LYS A 400 14.10 2.02 12.30
CA LYS A 400 13.24 1.05 13.02
C LYS A 400 13.26 1.23 14.54
N LEU A 401 14.24 1.93 15.09
CA LEU A 401 14.34 2.24 16.52
C LEU A 401 13.53 3.47 16.92
N VAL A 402 13.07 4.27 15.96
CA VAL A 402 12.22 5.44 16.25
C VAL A 402 10.85 4.98 16.75
N LYS A 403 10.52 5.33 17.99
CA LYS A 403 9.27 4.97 18.65
C LYS A 403 8.22 6.04 18.40
N ILE A 404 7.05 5.60 17.91
CA ILE A 404 5.95 6.49 17.58
C ILE A 404 4.71 6.02 18.35
N CYS A 405 4.14 6.92 19.15
CA CYS A 405 2.90 6.68 19.87
C CYS A 405 1.75 7.29 19.10
N TYR A 406 0.71 6.49 18.86
CA TYR A 406 -0.47 6.87 18.10
C TYR A 406 -1.74 6.80 18.97
N GLU A 407 -2.71 7.66 18.65
CA GLU A 407 -4.10 7.55 19.08
C GLU A 407 -4.95 7.33 17.82
N ASP A 408 -5.49 6.12 17.65
CA ASP A 408 -6.25 5.75 16.45
C ASP A 408 -7.53 6.59 16.33
N LEU A 409 -7.81 7.08 15.12
CA LEU A 409 -8.95 7.93 14.84
C LEU A 409 -10.02 7.19 14.03
N LYS A 410 -11.29 7.55 14.26
CA LYS A 410 -12.44 7.06 13.50
C LYS A 410 -13.15 8.23 12.78
N PRO A 411 -13.76 7.98 11.61
CA PRO A 411 -13.73 6.73 10.85
C PRO A 411 -12.37 6.48 10.19
N VAL A 412 -12.02 5.21 9.98
CA VAL A 412 -10.93 4.82 9.06
C VAL A 412 -11.61 4.52 7.73
N ILE A 413 -11.27 5.27 6.69
CA ILE A 413 -11.87 5.16 5.35
C ILE A 413 -10.81 4.53 4.45
N VAL A 414 -11.06 3.31 3.95
CA VAL A 414 -10.10 2.59 3.09
C VAL A 414 -10.71 2.23 1.75
N THR A 415 -11.95 1.77 1.71
CA THR A 415 -12.59 1.35 0.45
C THR A 415 -13.37 2.49 -0.21
N ILE A 416 -13.72 2.33 -1.49
CA ILE A 416 -14.57 3.27 -2.21
C ILE A 416 -15.96 3.32 -1.55
N GLU A 417 -16.48 2.18 -1.11
CA GLU A 417 -17.76 2.07 -0.38
C GLU A 417 -17.73 2.82 0.96
N ASP A 418 -16.60 2.77 1.70
CA ASP A 418 -16.43 3.60 2.89
C ASP A 418 -16.48 5.09 2.54
N ALA A 419 -15.78 5.50 1.47
CA ALA A 419 -15.75 6.90 1.05
C ALA A 419 -17.15 7.39 0.64
N ILE A 420 -17.92 6.56 -0.06
CA ILE A 420 -19.32 6.83 -0.40
C ILE A 420 -20.18 6.95 0.86
N LYS A 421 -20.08 5.98 1.77
CA LYS A 421 -20.84 5.93 3.02
C LYS A 421 -20.59 7.15 3.91
N PHE A 422 -19.35 7.65 3.94
CA PHE A 422 -18.96 8.80 4.76
C PHE A 422 -18.92 10.13 3.99
N ASN A 423 -19.37 10.16 2.73
CA ASN A 423 -19.36 11.35 1.85
C ASN A 423 -17.97 12.02 1.78
N SER A 424 -16.92 11.21 1.70
CA SER A 424 -15.52 11.62 1.77
C SER A 424 -14.90 11.71 0.38
N TYR A 425 -15.17 12.81 -0.32
CA TYR A 425 -14.68 13.07 -1.68
C TYR A 425 -13.71 14.26 -1.74
N PHE A 426 -12.87 14.27 -2.77
CA PHE A 426 -12.11 15.48 -3.13
C PHE A 426 -13.08 16.56 -3.62
N LYS A 427 -13.17 17.66 -2.88
CA LYS A 427 -14.11 18.77 -3.17
C LYS A 427 -13.79 19.43 -4.50
N ASN A 428 -14.82 19.77 -5.27
CA ASN A 428 -14.73 20.43 -6.58
C ASN A 428 -14.10 19.57 -7.70
N PHE A 429 -14.05 18.24 -7.53
CA PHE A 429 -13.55 17.31 -8.56
C PHE A 429 -14.64 16.44 -9.19
N GLU A 430 -15.92 16.68 -8.89
CA GLU A 430 -17.02 16.01 -9.57
C GLU A 430 -17.02 16.41 -11.06
N ARG A 431 -17.02 15.40 -11.94
CA ARG A 431 -17.06 15.59 -13.39
C ARG A 431 -18.25 14.83 -13.93
N HIS A 432 -19.07 15.51 -14.72
CA HIS A 432 -20.22 14.92 -15.37
C HIS A 432 -20.13 15.19 -16.88
N LEU A 433 -20.31 14.15 -17.69
CA LEU A 433 -20.43 14.25 -19.13
C LEU A 433 -21.77 13.61 -19.52
N SER A 434 -22.60 14.33 -20.25
CA SER A 434 -23.89 13.84 -20.73
C SER A 434 -24.07 14.21 -22.19
N ASP A 435 -24.61 13.29 -22.98
CA ASP A 435 -24.94 13.49 -24.38
C ASP A 435 -26.34 12.90 -24.69
N GLY A 436 -27.15 13.62 -25.44
CA GLY A 436 -28.53 13.24 -25.78
C GLY A 436 -29.52 13.18 -24.60
N ASN A 437 -30.64 12.48 -24.82
CA ASN A 437 -31.70 12.27 -23.82
C ASN A 437 -31.70 10.81 -23.34
N ILE A 438 -31.10 10.59 -22.16
CA ILE A 438 -30.94 9.26 -21.55
C ILE A 438 -32.29 8.60 -21.23
N GLU A 439 -33.27 9.37 -20.74
CA GLU A 439 -34.60 8.84 -20.36
C GLU A 439 -35.40 8.35 -21.56
N GLU A 440 -35.28 9.06 -22.70
CA GLU A 440 -35.87 8.61 -23.96
C GLU A 440 -35.16 7.35 -24.47
N GLY A 441 -33.83 7.30 -24.36
CA GLY A 441 -33.04 6.13 -24.72
C GLY A 441 -33.48 4.87 -23.96
N PHE A 442 -33.64 4.96 -22.63
CA PHE A 442 -34.13 3.84 -21.82
C PHE A 442 -35.55 3.40 -22.20
N ARG A 443 -36.47 4.34 -22.46
CA ARG A 443 -37.85 4.01 -22.85
C ARG A 443 -37.95 3.27 -24.19
N LYS A 444 -37.03 3.53 -25.11
CA LYS A 444 -36.98 2.91 -26.44
C LYS A 444 -36.19 1.59 -26.47
N SER A 445 -35.54 1.22 -25.38
CA SER A 445 -34.68 0.03 -25.33
C SER A 445 -35.50 -1.24 -25.07
N ASP A 446 -35.26 -2.29 -25.85
CA ASP A 446 -35.93 -3.60 -25.68
C ASP A 446 -35.50 -4.32 -24.39
N HIS A 447 -34.26 -4.08 -23.95
CA HIS A 447 -33.67 -4.68 -22.76
C HIS A 447 -32.85 -3.66 -21.98
N VAL A 448 -32.83 -3.82 -20.65
CA VAL A 448 -32.03 -3.00 -19.74
C VAL A 448 -31.22 -3.93 -18.84
N LEU A 449 -29.90 -3.80 -18.87
CA LEU A 449 -28.98 -4.50 -17.99
C LEU A 449 -28.38 -3.54 -16.97
N ASN A 450 -28.36 -3.95 -15.71
CA ASN A 450 -27.69 -3.24 -14.63
C ASN A 450 -26.63 -4.16 -14.02
N GLY A 451 -25.49 -3.58 -13.66
CA GLY A 451 -24.39 -4.31 -13.03
C GLY A 451 -23.30 -3.37 -12.55
N GLU A 452 -22.40 -3.91 -11.75
CA GLU A 452 -21.26 -3.21 -11.18
C GLU A 452 -19.98 -4.00 -11.47
N ILE A 453 -18.86 -3.28 -11.62
CA ILE A 453 -17.55 -3.87 -11.82
C ILE A 453 -16.52 -3.15 -10.94
N HIS A 454 -15.67 -3.92 -10.27
CA HIS A 454 -14.52 -3.42 -9.53
C HIS A 454 -13.24 -3.73 -10.29
N ILE A 455 -12.42 -2.70 -10.50
CA ILE A 455 -11.10 -2.84 -11.11
C ILE A 455 -10.07 -2.52 -10.02
N GLY A 456 -9.21 -3.48 -9.72
CA GLY A 456 -8.17 -3.31 -8.70
C GLY A 456 -7.11 -2.28 -9.10
N GLY A 457 -6.37 -1.79 -8.11
CA GLY A 457 -5.21 -0.93 -8.34
C GLY A 457 -4.04 -1.66 -9.00
N GLN A 458 -3.06 -0.90 -9.46
CA GLN A 458 -1.84 -1.41 -10.10
C GLN A 458 -0.62 -0.67 -9.55
N GLU A 459 0.41 -1.43 -9.16
CA GLU A 459 1.72 -0.85 -8.82
C GLU A 459 2.54 -0.68 -10.09
N HIS A 460 3.30 0.42 -10.17
CA HIS A 460 4.08 0.76 -11.36
C HIS A 460 5.18 -0.25 -11.63
N PHE A 461 5.82 -0.74 -10.56
CA PHE A 461 6.87 -1.74 -10.59
C PHE A 461 8.04 -1.39 -11.55
N TYR A 462 8.41 -0.10 -11.62
CA TYR A 462 9.68 0.29 -12.22
C TYR A 462 10.84 -0.41 -11.52
N LEU A 463 11.80 -0.92 -12.30
CA LEU A 463 12.89 -1.75 -11.76
C LEU A 463 13.91 -0.92 -10.97
N GLU A 464 14.15 0.33 -11.39
CA GLU A 464 14.85 1.29 -10.55
C GLU A 464 13.83 1.97 -9.63
N THR A 465 13.93 1.81 -8.32
CA THR A 465 13.06 2.49 -7.34
C THR A 465 13.26 4.02 -7.36
N ASN A 466 12.48 4.78 -6.57
CA ASN A 466 12.80 6.20 -6.38
C ASN A 466 14.20 6.33 -5.78
N CYS A 467 15.01 7.22 -6.37
CA CYS A 467 16.38 7.50 -5.93
C CYS A 467 16.63 9.00 -6.08
N THR A 468 17.31 9.60 -5.11
CA THR A 468 17.71 11.01 -5.15
C THR A 468 19.00 11.19 -4.38
N ILE A 469 19.93 11.93 -4.98
CA ILE A 469 21.18 12.40 -4.39
C ILE A 469 21.13 13.92 -4.43
N ALA A 470 21.30 14.59 -3.28
CA ALA A 470 21.37 16.04 -3.18
C ALA A 470 22.77 16.46 -2.73
N VAL A 471 23.39 17.35 -3.49
CA VAL A 471 24.77 17.80 -3.30
C VAL A 471 24.76 19.31 -3.07
N PRO A 472 24.84 19.76 -1.80
CA PRO A 472 24.99 21.17 -1.49
C PRO A 472 26.36 21.65 -2.00
N LYS A 473 26.42 22.86 -2.57
CA LYS A 473 27.66 23.44 -3.10
C LYS A 473 28.46 24.24 -2.08
N GLY A 474 27.83 24.62 -0.97
CA GLY A 474 28.47 25.36 0.12
C GLY A 474 28.56 26.88 -0.10
N GLU A 475 28.06 27.38 -1.22
CA GLU A 475 27.99 28.80 -1.57
C GLU A 475 26.54 29.15 -1.94
N ASP A 476 26.06 30.32 -1.50
CA ASP A 476 24.78 30.91 -1.93
C ASP A 476 23.53 30.01 -1.80
N ASP A 477 23.57 29.06 -0.85
CA ASP A 477 22.57 28.00 -0.68
C ASP A 477 22.32 27.15 -1.95
N GLU A 478 23.32 27.06 -2.83
CA GLU A 478 23.22 26.31 -4.08
C GLU A 478 23.26 24.79 -3.84
N MET A 479 22.41 24.07 -4.56
CA MET A 479 22.31 22.62 -4.47
C MET A 479 22.03 22.00 -5.83
N GLU A 480 22.79 20.95 -6.15
CA GLU A 480 22.55 20.11 -7.31
C GLU A 480 21.90 18.80 -6.87
N VAL A 481 20.81 18.43 -7.53
CA VAL A 481 20.00 17.27 -7.19
C VAL A 481 19.93 16.33 -8.37
N PHE A 482 20.45 15.12 -8.22
CA PHE A 482 20.30 14.03 -9.17
C PHE A 482 19.12 13.18 -8.71
N SER A 483 18.12 13.00 -9.56
CA SER A 483 16.90 12.30 -9.16
C SER A 483 16.34 11.45 -10.30
N SER A 484 15.82 10.28 -9.96
CA SER A 484 15.02 9.46 -10.88
C SER A 484 13.59 10.01 -10.94
N THR A 485 13.39 11.09 -11.72
CA THR A 485 12.12 11.82 -11.83
C THR A 485 11.75 12.11 -13.28
N GLN A 486 10.46 11.98 -13.62
CA GLN A 486 9.89 12.45 -14.88
C GLN A 486 9.67 13.96 -14.89
N ASN A 487 9.71 14.62 -13.73
CA ASN A 487 9.40 16.03 -13.58
C ASN A 487 10.50 16.77 -12.78
N PRO A 488 11.66 17.03 -13.39
CA PRO A 488 12.76 17.74 -12.73
C PRO A 488 12.38 19.18 -12.36
N SER A 489 11.55 19.86 -13.15
CA SER A 489 11.11 21.24 -12.89
C SER A 489 10.26 21.36 -11.63
N GLU A 490 9.29 20.46 -11.43
CA GLU A 490 8.49 20.48 -10.20
C GLU A 490 9.33 20.08 -8.98
N SER A 491 10.26 19.14 -9.16
CA SER A 491 11.21 18.76 -8.10
C SER A 491 12.05 19.97 -7.67
N GLN A 492 12.63 20.71 -8.62
CA GLN A 492 13.39 21.93 -8.36
C GLN A 492 12.57 22.95 -7.57
N LYS A 493 11.36 23.27 -8.06
CA LYS A 493 10.45 24.24 -7.45
C LYS A 493 10.12 23.87 -6.01
N LEU A 494 9.70 22.63 -5.77
CA LEU A 494 9.26 22.20 -4.43
C LEU A 494 10.42 22.08 -3.44
N ILE A 495 11.60 21.65 -3.90
CA ILE A 495 12.81 21.67 -3.07
C ILE A 495 13.15 23.10 -2.66
N ALA A 496 13.20 24.02 -3.63
CA ALA A 496 13.51 25.41 -3.34
C ALA A 496 12.49 26.04 -2.37
N MET A 497 11.19 25.73 -2.51
CA MET A 497 10.15 26.16 -1.58
C MET A 497 10.34 25.58 -0.16
N ALA A 498 10.68 24.30 -0.05
CA ALA A 498 10.89 23.64 1.24
C ALA A 498 12.11 24.21 1.99
N LEU A 499 13.19 24.48 1.27
CA LEU A 499 14.40 25.10 1.82
C LEU A 499 14.21 26.60 2.06
N GLY A 500 13.34 27.24 1.28
CA GLY A 500 13.08 28.68 1.30
C GLY A 500 14.16 29.48 0.59
N VAL A 501 14.69 28.93 -0.50
CA VAL A 501 15.70 29.55 -1.37
C VAL A 501 15.08 29.89 -2.73
N PRO A 502 15.63 30.85 -3.49
CA PRO A 502 15.16 31.12 -4.85
C PRO A 502 15.38 29.91 -5.78
N TYR A 503 14.50 29.72 -6.77
CA TYR A 503 14.52 28.54 -7.65
C TYR A 503 15.82 28.39 -8.44
N ASN A 504 16.52 29.49 -8.73
CA ASN A 504 17.80 29.47 -9.42
C ASN A 504 18.95 28.87 -8.59
N ARG A 505 18.76 28.63 -7.28
CA ARG A 505 19.75 27.97 -6.42
C ARG A 505 19.68 26.45 -6.48
N ILE A 506 18.58 25.89 -7.01
CA ILE A 506 18.39 24.45 -7.10
C ILE A 506 18.52 24.04 -8.57
N ILE A 507 19.38 23.05 -8.86
CA ILE A 507 19.51 22.44 -10.19
C ILE A 507 19.11 20.98 -10.08
N CYS A 508 18.04 20.56 -10.76
CA CYS A 508 17.61 19.16 -10.79
C CYS A 508 18.02 18.50 -12.12
N ARG A 509 18.69 17.34 -12.04
CA ARG A 509 19.21 16.60 -13.20
C ARG A 509 18.68 15.17 -13.23
N THR A 510 18.07 14.80 -14.36
CA THR A 510 17.69 13.42 -14.68
C THR A 510 18.41 13.00 -15.96
N LYS A 511 19.29 12.00 -15.89
CA LYS A 511 19.96 11.45 -17.09
C LYS A 511 19.12 10.40 -17.80
N ARG A 512 18.57 9.46 -17.02
CA ARG A 512 17.71 8.34 -17.44
C ARG A 512 16.98 7.77 -16.22
N MET A 513 16.00 6.91 -16.44
CA MET A 513 15.27 6.20 -15.38
C MET A 513 15.07 4.73 -15.77
N GLY A 514 15.18 3.82 -14.81
CA GLY A 514 14.87 2.39 -14.96
C GLY A 514 13.37 2.11 -14.87
N GLY A 515 12.60 2.84 -15.67
CA GLY A 515 11.13 2.87 -15.63
C GLY A 515 10.58 4.02 -14.76
N GLY A 516 9.37 4.48 -15.11
CA GLY A 516 8.68 5.57 -14.40
C GLY A 516 7.15 5.41 -14.43
N PHE A 517 6.58 5.26 -15.64
CA PHE A 517 5.17 4.90 -15.86
C PHE A 517 4.14 5.83 -15.17
N GLY A 518 4.49 7.09 -14.93
CA GLY A 518 3.67 8.08 -14.20
C GLY A 518 3.97 8.10 -12.69
N GLY A 519 4.46 7.00 -12.12
CA GLY A 519 4.77 6.92 -10.69
C GLY A 519 5.96 7.79 -10.25
N LYS A 520 6.78 8.25 -11.20
CA LYS A 520 7.88 9.20 -10.99
C LYS A 520 7.58 10.61 -11.50
N GLU A 521 6.32 10.92 -11.80
CA GLU A 521 5.89 12.26 -12.21
C GLU A 521 5.76 13.21 -11.03
N SER A 522 5.23 12.71 -9.90
CA SER A 522 5.01 13.50 -8.69
C SER A 522 5.52 12.82 -7.43
N ARG A 523 5.49 11.48 -7.34
CA ARG A 523 5.77 10.78 -6.07
C ARG A 523 7.26 10.67 -5.75
N THR A 524 8.16 10.98 -6.68
CA THR A 524 9.61 11.11 -6.39
C THR A 524 9.88 12.18 -5.31
N LEU A 525 8.97 13.13 -5.12
CA LEU A 525 9.06 14.13 -4.05
C LEU A 525 9.16 13.52 -2.64
N MET A 526 8.62 12.30 -2.44
CA MET A 526 8.71 11.59 -1.17
C MET A 526 10.16 11.22 -0.81
N SER A 527 11.05 11.07 -1.79
CA SER A 527 12.49 10.92 -1.55
C SER A 527 13.22 12.25 -1.67
N ALA A 528 12.89 13.05 -2.68
CA ALA A 528 13.67 14.23 -3.02
C ALA A 528 13.60 15.35 -1.97
N LEU A 529 12.43 15.58 -1.36
CA LEU A 529 12.28 16.63 -0.34
C LEU A 529 13.03 16.27 0.96
N PRO A 530 12.85 15.09 1.59
CA PRO A 530 13.64 14.72 2.76
C PRO A 530 15.14 14.72 2.52
N VAL A 531 15.60 14.24 1.36
CA VAL A 531 17.03 14.22 1.00
C VAL A 531 17.59 15.63 0.85
N ALA A 532 16.90 16.53 0.16
CA ALA A 532 17.36 17.91 0.02
C ALA A 532 17.36 18.67 1.35
N ILE A 533 16.36 18.44 2.21
CA ILE A 533 16.30 19.04 3.55
C ILE A 533 17.46 18.56 4.42
N ALA A 534 17.74 17.27 4.41
CA ALA A 534 18.86 16.70 5.13
C ALA A 534 20.20 17.23 4.61
N ALA A 535 20.37 17.34 3.30
CA ALA A 535 21.61 17.83 2.69
C ALA A 535 21.85 19.33 2.87
N HIS A 536 20.79 20.12 3.10
CA HIS A 536 20.90 21.55 3.38
C HIS A 536 21.29 21.85 4.84
N ARG A 537 21.12 20.90 5.74
CA ARG A 537 21.35 21.05 7.19
C ARG A 537 22.69 20.46 7.58
#